data_AF-A0A963IQN5-F1
#
_entry.id   AF-A0A963IQN5-F1
#
_cell.length_a   1.000
_cell.length_b   1.000
_cell.length_c   1.000
_cell.angle_alpha   90.00
_cell.angle_beta   90.00
_cell.angle_gamma   90.00
#
_symmetry.space_group_name_H-M   'P 1'
#
loop_
_entity.id
_entity.type
_entity.pdbx_description
1 polymer ?
#
loop_
_entity_poly.entity_id
_entity_poly.type
_entity_poly.pdbx_seq_one_letter_code
_entity_poly.pdbx_strand_id
1 'polypeptide(L)'
;MPDTDSKNGARWEERLRAYRERLACGFPQVAEVFEDCMREALAVLTSAGVGGYLDTARFLGGMGRGVEPVLVFLEEWPPIARTLGEDALPAISATMHALCKSPNARAITPFLQTLAAVARRL
;
A
#
# COMPACT_ATOMS: atom_id res chain seq x y z
N MET A 1 27.53 -0.47 26.98
CA MET A 1 27.64 -0.04 25.57
C MET A 1 26.22 0.20 25.04
N PRO A 2 25.65 1.41 25.20
CA PRO A 2 24.28 1.71 24.78
C PRO A 2 24.28 2.81 23.70
N ASP A 3 24.15 2.46 22.43
CA ASP A 3 24.06 3.46 21.34
C ASP A 3 23.47 2.89 20.03
N THR A 4 23.44 1.56 19.88
CA THR A 4 22.95 0.90 18.66
C THR A 4 21.44 1.03 18.48
N ASP A 5 20.66 1.01 19.57
CA ASP A 5 19.20 1.03 19.51
C ASP A 5 18.65 2.42 19.15
N SER A 6 19.23 3.49 19.72
CA SER A 6 18.85 4.88 19.37
C SER A 6 19.15 5.22 17.91
N LYS A 7 20.30 4.79 17.38
CA LYS A 7 20.67 5.05 15.97
C LYS A 7 19.76 4.32 14.99
N ASN A 8 19.33 3.10 15.34
CA ASN A 8 18.42 2.34 14.49
C ASN A 8 17.00 2.92 14.49
N GLY A 9 16.52 3.42 15.65
CA GLY A 9 15.26 4.14 15.77
C GLY A 9 15.22 5.41 14.91
N ALA A 10 16.24 6.28 15.03
CA ALA A 10 16.32 7.52 14.25
C ALA A 10 16.34 7.27 12.73
N ARG A 11 17.07 6.24 12.28
CA ARG A 11 17.11 5.85 10.86
C ARG A 11 15.76 5.29 10.37
N TRP A 12 15.00 4.62 11.23
CA TRP A 12 13.66 4.16 10.89
C TRP A 12 12.69 5.33 10.70
N GLU A 13 12.70 6.30 11.62
CA GLU A 13 11.84 7.48 11.53
C GLU A 13 12.09 8.31 10.26
N GLU A 14 13.36 8.48 9.87
CA GLU A 14 13.74 9.16 8.62
C GLU A 14 13.19 8.41 7.39
N ARG A 15 13.35 7.09 7.35
CA ARG A 15 12.80 6.26 6.26
C ARG A 15 11.28 6.32 6.21
N LEU A 16 10.62 6.22 7.36
CA LEU A 16 9.16 6.27 7.46
C LEU A 16 8.63 7.62 6.97
N ARG A 17 9.33 8.72 7.28
CA ARG A 17 9.04 10.06 6.75
C ARG A 17 9.19 10.11 5.23
N ALA A 18 10.27 9.58 4.68
CA ALA A 18 10.46 9.53 3.23
C ALA A 18 9.36 8.72 2.53
N TYR A 19 8.93 7.59 3.11
CA TYR A 19 7.82 6.80 2.59
C TYR A 19 6.48 7.55 2.66
N ARG A 20 6.24 8.31 3.74
CA ARG A 20 5.06 9.20 3.86
C ARG A 20 5.02 10.27 2.79
N GLU A 21 6.15 10.93 2.55
CA GLU A 21 6.27 11.96 1.53
C GLU A 21 5.97 11.39 0.13
N ARG A 22 6.44 10.16 -0.14
CA ARG A 22 6.13 9.46 -1.40
C ARG A 22 4.65 9.11 -1.52
N LEU A 23 4.05 8.58 -0.45
CA LEU A 23 2.61 8.25 -0.42
C LEU A 23 1.76 9.51 -0.68
N ALA A 24 2.20 10.67 -0.18
CA ALA A 24 1.53 11.97 -0.40
C ALA A 24 0.02 11.95 -0.10
N CYS A 25 -0.41 11.15 0.88
CA CYS A 25 -1.80 10.98 1.26
C CYS A 25 -2.08 11.71 2.58
N GLY A 26 -3.08 12.59 2.58
CA GLY A 26 -3.43 13.45 3.72
C GLY A 26 -4.51 12.89 4.64
N PHE A 27 -4.97 11.65 4.46
CA PHE A 27 -6.02 11.07 5.31
C PHE A 27 -5.48 10.67 6.69
N PRO A 28 -6.08 11.15 7.81
CA PRO A 28 -5.65 10.79 9.15
C PRO A 28 -5.72 9.28 9.44
N GLN A 29 -6.71 8.58 8.89
CA GLN A 29 -6.86 7.13 9.08
C GLN A 29 -5.70 6.36 8.44
N VAL A 30 -5.21 6.85 7.30
CA VAL A 30 -3.98 6.31 6.69
C VAL A 30 -2.78 6.66 7.57
N ALA A 31 -2.84 7.73 8.35
CA ALA A 31 -1.77 8.04 9.30
C ALA A 31 -1.64 6.94 10.37
N GLU A 32 -2.76 6.42 10.85
CA GLU A 32 -2.82 5.44 11.95
C GLU A 32 -2.28 4.06 11.57
N VAL A 33 -2.55 3.58 10.34
CA VAL A 33 -2.22 2.20 9.94
C VAL A 33 -0.89 2.05 9.20
N PHE A 34 -0.33 3.16 8.69
CA PHE A 34 0.76 3.09 7.70
C PHE A 34 2.07 2.54 8.25
N GLU A 35 2.42 2.81 9.50
CA GLU A 35 3.68 2.29 10.04
C GLU A 35 3.67 0.76 10.05
N ASP A 36 2.58 0.16 10.53
CA ASP A 36 2.40 -1.28 10.56
C ASP A 36 2.35 -1.87 9.15
N CYS A 37 1.57 -1.25 8.24
CA CYS A 37 1.52 -1.67 6.83
C CYS A 37 2.89 -1.57 6.15
N MET A 38 3.69 -0.54 6.47
CA MET A 38 5.04 -0.39 5.93
C MET A 38 6.02 -1.44 6.46
N ARG A 39 5.91 -1.82 7.74
CA ARG A 39 6.71 -2.91 8.31
C ARG A 39 6.41 -4.23 7.59
N GLU A 40 5.14 -4.52 7.34
CA GLU A 40 4.75 -5.72 6.61
C GLU A 40 5.20 -5.67 5.14
N ALA A 41 4.96 -4.54 4.45
CA ALA A 41 5.39 -4.34 3.08
C ALA A 41 6.90 -4.55 2.92
N LEU A 42 7.72 -4.01 3.83
CA LEU A 42 9.18 -4.18 3.82
C LEU A 42 9.64 -5.61 4.14
N ALA A 43 8.81 -6.41 4.79
CA ALA A 43 9.12 -7.82 5.07
C ALA A 43 8.84 -8.74 3.87
N VAL A 44 8.05 -8.28 2.89
CA VAL A 44 7.60 -9.09 1.74
C VAL A 44 8.14 -8.59 0.42
N LEU A 45 8.15 -7.27 0.23
CA LEU A 45 8.40 -6.62 -1.05
C LEU A 45 9.88 -6.26 -1.21
N THR A 46 10.33 -6.22 -2.46
CA THR A 46 11.62 -5.63 -2.82
C THR A 46 11.54 -4.09 -2.74
N SER A 47 12.68 -3.42 -2.89
CA SER A 47 12.69 -1.96 -2.98
C SER A 47 11.86 -1.42 -4.16
N ALA A 48 11.80 -2.16 -5.27
CA ALA A 48 10.95 -1.81 -6.41
C ALA A 48 9.47 -2.03 -6.08
N GLY A 49 9.13 -3.17 -5.45
CA GLY A 49 7.78 -3.48 -4.99
C GLY A 49 7.23 -2.45 -4.01
N VAL A 50 8.03 -2.01 -3.03
CA VAL A 50 7.69 -0.92 -2.11
C VAL A 50 7.39 0.38 -2.87
N GLY A 51 8.17 0.67 -3.92
CA GLY A 51 7.92 1.82 -4.78
C GLY A 51 6.54 1.74 -5.46
N GLY A 52 6.25 0.61 -6.12
CA GLY A 52 4.97 0.37 -6.78
C GLY A 52 3.78 0.38 -5.80
N TYR A 53 3.97 -0.16 -4.60
CA TYR A 53 2.99 -0.13 -3.52
C TYR A 53 2.64 1.30 -3.11
N LEU A 54 3.64 2.13 -2.81
CA LEU A 54 3.41 3.53 -2.41
C LEU A 54 2.79 4.37 -3.54
N ASP A 55 3.23 4.16 -4.78
CA ASP A 55 2.70 4.89 -5.94
C ASP A 55 1.23 4.51 -6.21
N THR A 56 0.88 3.23 -6.03
CA THR A 56 -0.50 2.76 -6.17
C THR A 56 -1.39 3.31 -5.05
N ALA A 57 -0.92 3.27 -3.79
CA ALA A 57 -1.65 3.85 -2.66
C ALA A 57 -1.85 5.38 -2.83
N ARG A 58 -0.83 6.08 -3.34
CA ARG A 58 -0.93 7.52 -3.69
C ARG A 58 -1.99 7.76 -4.75
N PHE A 59 -1.99 6.96 -5.82
CA PHE A 59 -3.01 7.04 -6.87
C PHE A 59 -4.41 6.88 -6.26
N LEU A 60 -4.63 5.85 -5.44
CA LEU A 60 -5.91 5.58 -4.80
C LEU A 60 -6.38 6.74 -3.91
N GLY A 61 -5.47 7.32 -3.12
CA GLY A 61 -5.76 8.50 -2.28
C GLY A 61 -6.10 9.75 -3.10
N GLY A 62 -5.56 9.88 -4.31
CA GLY A 62 -5.77 11.02 -5.20
C GLY A 62 -7.07 10.97 -6.03
N MET A 63 -7.82 9.87 -6.04
CA MET A 63 -9.00 9.72 -6.91
C MET A 63 -10.24 10.52 -6.45
N GLY A 64 -10.22 11.10 -5.25
CA GLY A 64 -11.39 11.79 -4.68
C GLY A 64 -12.55 10.84 -4.32
N ARG A 65 -12.23 9.60 -3.96
CA ARG A 65 -13.22 8.52 -3.67
C ARG A 65 -13.28 8.11 -2.19
N GLY A 66 -12.74 8.95 -1.31
CA GLY A 66 -12.64 8.68 0.12
C GLY A 66 -11.41 7.85 0.48
N VAL A 67 -11.31 7.51 1.76
CA VAL A 67 -10.14 6.86 2.37
C VAL A 67 -10.16 5.34 2.26
N GLU A 68 -11.33 4.75 2.05
CA GLU A 68 -11.51 3.29 2.07
C GLU A 68 -10.64 2.53 1.05
N PRO A 69 -10.54 2.94 -0.25
CA PRO A 69 -9.73 2.20 -1.21
C PRO A 69 -8.24 2.17 -0.84
N VAL A 70 -7.72 3.26 -0.27
CA VAL A 70 -6.31 3.33 0.13
C VAL A 70 -6.04 2.50 1.37
N LEU A 71 -6.94 2.50 2.37
CA LEU A 71 -6.79 1.64 3.56
C LEU A 71 -6.79 0.17 3.18
N VAL A 72 -7.81 -0.28 2.43
CA VAL A 72 -7.91 -1.67 1.99
C VAL A 72 -6.67 -2.08 1.20
N PHE A 73 -6.17 -1.23 0.30
CA PHE A 73 -4.97 -1.55 -0.46
C PHE A 73 -3.71 -1.62 0.41
N LEU A 74 -3.52 -0.69 1.36
CA LEU A 74 -2.36 -0.69 2.24
C LEU A 74 -2.32 -1.94 3.12
N GLU A 75 -3.47 -2.35 3.64
CA GLU A 75 -3.59 -3.52 4.51
C GLU A 75 -3.48 -4.84 3.73
N GLU A 76 -4.10 -4.94 2.56
CA GLU A 76 -4.25 -6.22 1.87
C GLU A 76 -3.14 -6.50 0.85
N TRP A 77 -2.46 -5.48 0.32
CA TRP A 77 -1.46 -5.74 -0.73
C TRP A 77 -0.24 -6.56 -0.26
N PRO A 78 0.41 -6.27 0.88
CA PRO A 78 1.55 -7.07 1.33
C PRO A 78 1.28 -8.58 1.46
N PRO A 79 0.18 -9.05 2.09
CA PRO A 79 -0.13 -10.48 2.12
C PRO A 79 -0.50 -11.03 0.74
N ILE A 80 -1.19 -10.27 -0.11
CA ILE A 80 -1.47 -10.69 -1.51
C ILE A 80 -0.15 -10.90 -2.27
N ALA A 81 0.80 -9.97 -2.18
CA ALA A 81 2.09 -10.04 -2.86
C ALA A 81 2.95 -11.21 -2.36
N ARG A 82 2.81 -11.60 -1.08
CA ARG A 82 3.47 -12.79 -0.54
C ARG A 82 3.02 -14.06 -1.26
N THR A 83 1.74 -14.15 -1.62
CA THR A 83 1.13 -15.33 -2.26
C THR A 83 1.26 -15.29 -3.79
N LEU A 84 0.95 -14.15 -4.43
CA LEU A 84 0.91 -14.01 -5.89
C LEU A 84 2.23 -13.52 -6.50
N GLY A 85 3.13 -12.96 -5.69
CA GLY A 85 4.30 -12.22 -6.15
C GLY A 85 4.01 -10.75 -6.43
N GLU A 86 5.01 -9.90 -6.20
CA GLU A 86 4.89 -8.44 -6.39
C GLU A 86 4.71 -8.03 -7.88
N ASP A 87 5.11 -8.89 -8.82
CA ASP A 87 4.97 -8.69 -10.26
C ASP A 87 3.52 -8.68 -10.74
N ALA A 88 2.56 -9.07 -9.89
CA ALA A 88 1.14 -8.97 -10.19
C ALA A 88 0.61 -7.52 -10.08
N LEU A 89 1.30 -6.63 -9.35
CA LEU A 89 0.83 -5.27 -9.07
C LEU A 89 0.55 -4.45 -10.33
N PRO A 90 1.41 -4.44 -11.37
CA PRO A 90 1.16 -3.63 -12.56
C PRO A 90 -0.16 -3.97 -13.27
N ALA A 91 -0.53 -5.26 -13.35
CA ALA A 91 -1.77 -5.69 -13.98
C ALA A 91 -3.01 -5.29 -13.14
N ILE A 92 -2.91 -5.42 -11.82
CA ILE A 92 -3.96 -5.03 -10.87
C ILE A 92 -4.13 -3.50 -10.89
N SER A 93 -3.03 -2.76 -10.86
CA SER A 93 -3.01 -1.29 -10.95
C SER A 93 -3.63 -0.81 -12.26
N ALA A 94 -3.25 -1.40 -13.40
CA ALA A 94 -3.87 -1.10 -14.69
C ALA A 94 -5.39 -1.32 -14.70
N THR A 95 -5.86 -2.38 -14.04
CA THR A 95 -7.30 -2.66 -13.86
C THR A 95 -7.98 -1.58 -13.03
N MET A 96 -7.39 -1.17 -11.90
CA MET A 96 -7.91 -0.07 -11.07
C MET A 96 -7.94 1.25 -11.84
N HIS A 97 -6.91 1.56 -12.62
CA HIS A 97 -6.88 2.74 -13.49
C HIS A 97 -8.01 2.72 -14.54
N ALA A 98 -8.27 1.57 -15.16
CA ALA A 98 -9.37 1.42 -16.12
C ALA A 98 -10.73 1.61 -15.45
N LEU A 99 -10.95 1.02 -14.27
CA LEU A 99 -12.17 1.21 -13.49
C LEU A 99 -12.37 2.68 -13.10
N CYS A 100 -11.32 3.36 -12.65
CA CYS A 100 -11.36 4.77 -12.26
C CYS A 100 -11.78 5.69 -13.41
N LYS A 101 -11.42 5.36 -14.66
CA LYS A 101 -11.76 6.12 -15.87
C LYS A 101 -13.14 5.79 -16.44
N SER A 102 -13.90 4.92 -15.78
CA SER A 102 -15.22 4.45 -16.22
C SER A 102 -16.31 4.82 -15.20
N PRO A 103 -17.60 4.63 -15.54
CA PRO A 103 -18.69 4.71 -14.57
C PRO A 103 -18.55 3.71 -13.40
N ASN A 104 -17.67 2.71 -13.53
CA ASN A 104 -17.47 1.63 -12.55
C ASN A 104 -16.38 1.95 -11.51
N ALA A 105 -15.98 3.22 -11.33
CA ALA A 105 -14.98 3.59 -10.33
C ALA A 105 -15.32 3.14 -8.89
N ARG A 106 -16.62 2.96 -8.58
CA ARG A 106 -17.09 2.43 -7.29
C ARG A 106 -16.75 0.94 -7.08
N ALA A 107 -16.36 0.22 -8.13
CA ALA A 107 -16.00 -1.19 -8.06
C ALA A 107 -14.55 -1.43 -7.59
N ILE A 108 -13.72 -0.39 -7.43
CA ILE A 108 -12.32 -0.55 -7.01
C ILE A 108 -12.21 -1.16 -5.62
N THR A 109 -12.98 -0.70 -4.64
CA THR A 109 -12.95 -1.29 -3.29
C THR A 109 -13.44 -2.74 -3.28
N PRO A 110 -14.61 -3.09 -3.86
CA PRO A 110 -15.01 -4.50 -4.00
C PRO A 110 -14.02 -5.38 -4.74
N PHE A 111 -13.34 -4.83 -5.75
CA PHE A 111 -12.29 -5.53 -6.49
C PHE A 111 -11.10 -5.87 -5.58
N LEU A 112 -10.60 -4.92 -4.81
CA LEU A 112 -9.53 -5.15 -3.83
C LEU A 112 -9.92 -6.16 -2.75
N GLN A 113 -11.13 -6.03 -2.20
CA GLN A 113 -11.66 -6.98 -1.21
C GLN A 113 -11.77 -8.40 -1.77
N THR A 114 -12.24 -8.53 -3.01
CA THR A 114 -12.32 -9.82 -3.70
C THR A 114 -10.94 -10.40 -3.95
N LEU A 115 -9.99 -9.58 -4.39
CA LEU A 115 -8.61 -10.00 -4.62
C LEU A 115 -7.98 -10.56 -3.33
N ALA A 116 -8.15 -9.84 -2.21
CA ALA A 116 -7.69 -10.26 -0.90
C ALA A 116 -8.32 -11.61 -0.48
N ALA A 117 -9.65 -11.74 -0.64
CA ALA A 117 -10.36 -12.96 -0.30
C ALA A 117 -9.91 -14.17 -1.12
N VAL A 118 -9.60 -13.98 -2.41
CA VAL A 118 -9.09 -15.04 -3.29
C VAL A 118 -7.65 -15.40 -2.95
N ALA A 119 -6.77 -14.41 -2.76
CA ALA A 119 -5.36 -14.65 -2.42
C ALA A 119 -5.20 -15.47 -1.13
N ARG A 120 -6.08 -15.26 -0.13
CA ARG A 120 -6.08 -16.05 1.12
C ARG A 120 -6.44 -17.52 0.96
N ARG A 121 -6.92 -17.95 -0.22
CA ARG A 121 -7.35 -19.34 -0.49
C ARG A 121 -6.38 -20.11 -1.39
N LEU A 122 -5.27 -19.49 -1.78
CA LEU A 122 -4.19 -20.08 -2.58
C LEU A 122 -3.05 -20.52 -1.66
#